data_AF-A0A350J2D0-F1
#
_entry.id   AF-A0A350J2D0-F1
#
_cell.length_a   1.000
_cell.length_b   1.000
_cell.length_c   1.000
_cell.angle_alpha   90.00
_cell.angle_beta   90.00
_cell.angle_gamma   90.00
#
_symmetry.space_group_name_H-M   'P 1'
#
loop_
_entity.id
_entity.type
_entity.pdbx_description
1 polymer ?
#
loop_
_entity_poly.entity_id
_entity_poly.type
_entity_poly.pdbx_seq_one_letter_code
_entity_poly.pdbx_strand_id
1 'polypeptide(L)'
;MITIGPYQLAGRAVLAPMAGVTDFPFRQICRRLGASMVTAEMSASNPALRDTRKSQLRLANPDDAEPRTIQIVGTEPLHMAAAARYQVESGAQIVDINMGCPAKKVCKKLAGSALMKDTHLVRAILTAVVASVDVPVTLKIRTGWDLESRNAVEIAKIAEDLGVQSLAVHGRTRACR
;
A
#
# COMPACT_ATOMS: atom_id res chain seq x y z
N MET A 1 14.82 5.66 -15.30
CA MET A 1 13.81 4.57 -15.39
C MET A 1 13.42 4.23 -13.96
N ILE A 2 12.14 3.94 -13.64
CA ILE A 2 11.74 3.61 -12.25
C ILE A 2 11.88 2.10 -12.05
N THR A 3 12.59 1.69 -11.01
CA THR A 3 12.82 0.28 -10.65
C THR A 3 12.26 0.02 -9.26
N ILE A 4 11.50 -1.06 -9.10
CA ILE A 4 10.98 -1.53 -7.81
C ILE A 4 11.33 -3.01 -7.70
N GLY A 5 12.40 -3.33 -6.96
CA GLY A 5 12.98 -4.66 -6.93
C GLY A 5 13.34 -5.18 -8.32
N PRO A 6 12.84 -6.35 -8.74
CA PRO A 6 13.10 -6.89 -10.08
C PRO A 6 12.29 -6.20 -11.19
N TYR A 7 11.33 -5.32 -10.85
CA TYR A 7 10.41 -4.75 -11.83
C TYR A 7 10.92 -3.41 -12.36
N GLN A 8 11.15 -3.37 -13.67
CA GLN A 8 11.48 -2.15 -14.40
C GLN A 8 10.22 -1.57 -15.04
N LEU A 9 9.80 -0.37 -14.63
CA LEU A 9 8.62 0.27 -15.21
C LEU A 9 8.95 0.93 -16.56
N ALA A 10 8.06 0.74 -17.54
CA ALA A 10 8.19 1.30 -18.89
C ALA A 10 8.05 2.83 -18.95
N GLY A 11 7.57 3.46 -17.87
CA GLY A 11 7.37 4.90 -17.79
C GLY A 11 7.30 5.38 -16.34
N ARG A 12 6.84 6.63 -16.15
CA ARG A 12 6.85 7.32 -14.85
C ARG A 12 5.47 7.53 -14.24
N ALA A 13 4.41 7.15 -14.96
CA ALA A 13 3.03 7.33 -14.51
C ALA A 13 2.53 6.04 -13.85
N VAL A 14 2.14 6.14 -12.57
CA VAL A 14 1.58 5.03 -11.79
C VAL A 14 0.17 5.40 -11.36
N LEU A 15 -0.79 4.50 -11.58
CA LEU A 15 -2.15 4.68 -11.12
C LEU A 15 -2.23 4.49 -9.61
N ALA A 16 -2.70 5.52 -8.89
CA ALA A 16 -2.88 5.46 -7.45
C ALA A 16 -4.03 4.51 -7.05
N PRO A 17 -3.92 3.79 -5.91
CA PRO A 17 -5.00 2.96 -5.41
C PRO A 17 -6.16 3.82 -4.91
N MET A 18 -7.38 3.52 -5.37
CA MET A 18 -8.59 4.25 -5.00
C MET A 18 -9.72 3.24 -4.73
N ALA A 19 -10.10 3.11 -3.46
CA ALA A 19 -11.17 2.19 -3.07
C ALA A 19 -12.49 2.51 -3.78
N GLY A 20 -13.11 1.50 -4.39
CA GLY A 20 -14.32 1.61 -5.20
C GLY A 20 -14.11 2.18 -6.61
N VAL A 21 -12.86 2.46 -7.02
CA VAL A 21 -12.56 3.04 -8.35
C VAL A 21 -11.56 2.17 -9.11
N THR A 22 -10.44 1.78 -8.49
CA THR A 22 -9.40 0.97 -9.14
C THR A 22 -9.73 -0.52 -9.14
N ASP A 23 -10.92 -0.87 -9.61
CA ASP A 23 -11.30 -2.26 -9.88
C ASP A 23 -10.56 -2.82 -11.12
N PHE A 24 -10.77 -4.09 -11.42
CA PHE A 24 -10.06 -4.74 -12.53
C PHE A 24 -10.32 -4.06 -13.89
N PRO A 25 -11.57 -3.82 -14.33
CA PRO A 25 -11.82 -3.13 -15.60
C PRO A 25 -11.15 -1.75 -15.69
N PHE A 26 -11.22 -0.94 -14.63
CA PHE A 26 -10.61 0.39 -14.64
C PHE A 26 -9.08 0.33 -14.78
N ARG A 27 -8.43 -0.60 -14.05
CA ARG A 27 -6.98 -0.82 -14.16
C ARG A 27 -6.56 -1.19 -15.58
N GLN A 28 -7.32 -2.05 -16.25
CA GLN A 28 -7.06 -2.46 -17.63
C GLN A 28 -7.13 -1.27 -18.59
N ILE A 29 -8.13 -0.40 -18.44
CA ILE A 29 -8.24 0.83 -19.23
C ILE A 29 -7.03 1.73 -18.99
N CYS A 30 -6.65 1.99 -17.74
CA CYS A 30 -5.49 2.81 -17.42
C CYS A 30 -4.18 2.25 -17.99
N ARG A 31 -3.98 0.92 -17.94
CA ARG A 31 -2.83 0.27 -18.57
C ARG A 31 -2.81 0.49 -20.08
N ARG A 32 -3.93 0.28 -20.76
CA ARG A 32 -4.07 0.52 -22.21
C ARG A 32 -3.80 1.97 -22.60
N LEU A 33 -4.08 2.92 -21.70
CA LEU A 33 -3.81 4.35 -21.89
C LEU A 33 -2.41 4.79 -21.42
N GLY A 34 -1.53 3.85 -21.04
CA GLY A 34 -0.11 4.12 -20.78
C GLY A 34 0.30 4.17 -19.31
N ALA A 35 -0.56 3.77 -18.36
CA ALA A 35 -0.12 3.61 -16.97
C ALA A 35 0.98 2.54 -16.86
N SER A 36 2.14 2.93 -16.35
CA SER A 36 3.33 2.07 -16.28
C SER A 36 3.24 1.04 -15.15
N MET A 37 2.43 1.34 -14.13
CA MET A 37 2.02 0.42 -13.08
C MET A 37 0.62 0.80 -12.61
N VAL A 38 -0.15 -0.19 -12.17
CA VAL A 38 -1.46 0.00 -11.55
C VAL A 38 -1.50 -0.70 -10.20
N THR A 39 -2.08 -0.04 -9.20
CA THR A 39 -2.29 -0.62 -7.88
C THR A 39 -3.77 -0.96 -7.69
N ALA A 40 -4.04 -2.18 -7.27
CA ALA A 40 -5.41 -2.61 -6.95
C ALA A 40 -5.97 -1.87 -5.73
N GLU A 41 -7.28 -2.01 -5.55
CA GLU A 41 -7.94 -1.53 -4.35
C GLU A 41 -7.32 -2.07 -3.05
N MET A 42 -7.32 -1.21 -2.04
CA MET A 42 -6.83 -1.53 -0.70
C MET A 42 -7.58 -2.68 -0.01
N SER A 43 -6.83 -3.73 0.34
CA SER A 43 -7.25 -4.90 1.13
C SER A 43 -7.01 -4.65 2.64
N ALA A 44 -7.98 -5.04 3.48
CA ALA A 44 -7.85 -4.85 4.92
C ALA A 44 -7.05 -5.99 5.55
N SER A 45 -6.24 -5.70 6.56
CA SER A 45 -5.40 -6.69 7.22
C SER A 45 -6.18 -7.66 8.13
N ASN A 46 -7.46 -7.40 8.38
CA ASN A 46 -8.28 -8.24 9.25
C ASN A 46 -8.63 -9.57 8.54
N PRO A 47 -8.18 -10.74 9.06
CA PRO A 47 -8.46 -12.02 8.44
C PRO A 47 -9.96 -12.33 8.34
N ALA A 48 -10.77 -11.86 9.29
CA ALA A 48 -12.22 -12.10 9.28
C ALA A 48 -12.95 -11.45 8.08
N LEU A 49 -12.28 -10.55 7.33
CA LEU A 49 -12.85 -9.91 6.14
C LEU A 49 -12.47 -10.61 4.83
N ARG A 50 -11.61 -11.63 4.87
CA ARG A 50 -11.03 -12.26 3.66
C ARG A 50 -12.11 -12.88 2.77
N ASP A 51 -13.07 -13.58 3.34
CA ASP A 51 -14.07 -14.33 2.58
C ASP A 51 -15.26 -13.47 2.10
N THR A 52 -15.24 -12.17 2.40
CA THR A 52 -16.27 -11.26 1.88
C THR A 52 -16.07 -11.07 0.38
N ARG A 53 -17.19 -11.00 -0.38
CA ARG A 53 -17.17 -10.70 -1.82
C ARG A 53 -16.28 -9.49 -2.15
N LYS A 54 -16.35 -8.44 -1.33
CA LYS A 54 -15.56 -7.23 -1.50
C LYS A 54 -14.06 -7.48 -1.42
N SER A 55 -13.59 -8.32 -0.50
CA SER A 55 -12.16 -8.65 -0.38
C SER A 55 -11.69 -9.57 -1.50
N GLN A 56 -12.52 -10.52 -1.93
CA GLN A 56 -12.22 -11.42 -3.05
C GLN A 56 -12.02 -10.66 -4.37
N LEU A 57 -12.82 -9.63 -4.63
CA LEU A 57 -12.65 -8.75 -5.80
C LEU A 57 -11.38 -7.89 -5.79
N ARG A 58 -10.63 -7.88 -4.67
CA ARG A 58 -9.42 -7.07 -4.47
C ARG A 58 -8.14 -7.90 -4.50
N LEU A 59 -8.25 -9.20 -4.69
CA LEU A 59 -7.11 -10.07 -4.93
C LEU A 59 -6.45 -9.71 -6.27
N ALA A 60 -5.20 -10.13 -6.43
CA ALA A 60 -4.54 -10.03 -7.71
C ALA A 60 -5.33 -10.85 -8.75
N ASN A 61 -5.65 -10.22 -9.87
CA ASN A 61 -6.25 -10.95 -10.99
C ASN A 61 -5.10 -11.47 -11.87
N PRO A 62 -5.05 -12.77 -12.23
CA PRO A 62 -4.07 -13.28 -13.19
C PRO A 62 -4.03 -12.52 -14.52
N ASP A 63 -5.17 -11.96 -14.93
CA ASP A 63 -5.31 -11.14 -16.16
C ASP A 63 -4.80 -9.69 -15.96
N ASP A 64 -4.40 -9.29 -14.75
CA ASP A 64 -3.68 -8.03 -14.56
C ASP A 64 -2.26 -8.13 -15.09
N ALA A 65 -1.86 -7.14 -15.89
CA ALA A 65 -0.50 -6.99 -16.35
C ALA A 65 0.47 -6.78 -15.18
N GLU A 66 1.64 -7.40 -15.28
CA GLU A 66 2.68 -7.32 -14.27
C GLU A 66 3.31 -5.90 -14.21
N PRO A 67 3.85 -5.49 -13.04
CA PRO A 67 3.69 -6.14 -11.74
C PRO A 67 2.29 -5.96 -11.16
N ARG A 68 1.72 -7.05 -10.64
CA ARG A 68 0.45 -7.06 -9.91
C ARG A 68 0.64 -6.51 -8.49
N THR A 69 0.29 -5.23 -8.31
CA THR A 69 0.51 -4.52 -7.03
C THR A 69 -0.78 -4.45 -6.21
N ILE A 70 -0.76 -4.95 -4.97
CA ILE A 70 -1.90 -4.89 -4.04
C ILE A 70 -1.54 -4.01 -2.85
N GLN A 71 -2.43 -3.06 -2.51
CA GLN A 71 -2.28 -2.25 -1.32
C GLN A 71 -2.95 -2.91 -0.10
N ILE A 72 -2.27 -2.98 1.04
CA ILE A 72 -2.82 -3.45 2.32
C ILE A 72 -2.97 -2.30 3.33
N VAL A 73 -3.92 -2.42 4.24
CA VAL A 73 -4.16 -1.44 5.31
C VAL A 73 -4.54 -2.11 6.64
N GLY A 74 -4.00 -1.61 7.74
CA GLY A 74 -4.20 -2.17 9.07
C GLY A 74 -3.41 -1.44 10.14
N THR A 75 -3.51 -1.90 11.39
CA THR A 75 -2.83 -1.27 12.55
C THR A 75 -2.00 -2.24 13.37
N GLU A 76 -2.16 -3.56 13.18
CA GLU A 76 -1.43 -4.57 13.96
C GLU A 76 -0.32 -5.19 13.10
N PRO A 77 0.96 -5.13 13.52
CA PRO A 77 2.08 -5.64 12.73
C PRO A 77 1.91 -7.08 12.24
N LEU A 78 1.49 -8.00 13.12
CA LEU A 78 1.31 -9.42 12.77
C LEU A 78 0.16 -9.64 11.78
N HIS A 79 -0.93 -8.87 11.90
CA HIS A 79 -2.03 -8.94 10.93
C HIS A 79 -1.62 -8.35 9.57
N MET A 80 -0.82 -7.28 9.57
CA MET A 80 -0.28 -6.71 8.34
C MET A 80 0.65 -7.70 7.63
N ALA A 81 1.55 -8.36 8.36
CA ALA A 81 2.41 -9.42 7.82
C ALA A 81 1.59 -10.60 7.26
N ALA A 82 0.58 -11.08 8.00
CA ALA A 82 -0.29 -12.14 7.54
C ALA A 82 -1.13 -11.74 6.31
N ALA A 83 -1.50 -10.46 6.19
CA ALA A 83 -2.19 -9.94 5.02
C ALA A 83 -1.26 -9.85 3.81
N ALA A 84 0.00 -9.42 4.00
CA ALA A 84 1.01 -9.41 2.96
C ALA A 84 1.22 -10.81 2.38
N ARG A 85 1.49 -11.81 3.24
CA ARG A 85 1.63 -13.22 2.81
C ARG A 85 0.43 -13.72 2.03
N TYR A 86 -0.77 -13.49 2.56
CA TYR A 86 -2.00 -13.89 1.88
C TYR A 86 -2.15 -13.26 0.49
N GLN A 87 -1.79 -11.98 0.32
CA GLN A 87 -1.83 -11.34 -0.99
C GLN A 87 -0.79 -11.93 -1.95
N VAL A 88 0.41 -12.23 -1.47
CA VAL A 88 1.47 -12.88 -2.28
C VAL A 88 1.06 -14.28 -2.70
N GLU A 89 0.54 -15.09 -1.79
CA GLU A 89 -0.06 -16.41 -2.07
C GLU A 89 -1.20 -16.31 -3.09
N SER A 90 -1.91 -15.18 -3.10
CA SER A 90 -2.99 -14.87 -4.05
C SER A 90 -2.50 -14.23 -5.37
N GLY A 91 -1.18 -14.17 -5.62
CA GLY A 91 -0.61 -13.70 -6.89
C GLY A 91 -0.13 -12.24 -6.91
N ALA A 92 -0.10 -11.55 -5.77
CA ALA A 92 0.52 -10.24 -5.66
C ALA A 92 2.04 -10.33 -5.85
N GLN A 93 2.56 -9.45 -6.70
CA GLN A 93 3.99 -9.35 -7.04
C GLN A 93 4.67 -8.15 -6.38
N ILE A 94 3.87 -7.19 -5.91
CA ILE A 94 4.33 -6.08 -5.06
C ILE A 94 3.25 -5.87 -3.99
N VAL A 95 3.68 -5.70 -2.75
CA VAL A 95 2.80 -5.32 -1.64
C VAL A 95 3.02 -3.83 -1.32
N ASP A 96 1.98 -3.03 -1.40
CA ASP A 96 2.01 -1.61 -0.99
C ASP A 96 1.34 -1.43 0.38
N ILE A 97 1.92 -0.63 1.26
CA ILE A 97 1.35 -0.35 2.59
C ILE A 97 0.69 1.02 2.58
N ASN A 98 -0.60 1.06 2.94
CA ASN A 98 -1.32 2.33 3.08
C ASN A 98 -1.04 2.99 4.44
N MET A 99 -0.31 4.11 4.40
CA MET A 99 -0.25 5.09 5.49
C MET A 99 -0.71 6.48 5.01
N GLY A 100 -1.63 6.53 4.05
CA GLY A 100 -2.05 7.77 3.38
C GLY A 100 -3.54 8.08 3.43
N CYS A 101 -4.42 7.08 3.63
CA CYS A 101 -5.86 7.32 3.70
C CYS A 101 -6.21 8.12 4.96
N PRO A 102 -7.00 9.22 4.85
CA PRO A 102 -7.41 10.00 6.01
C PRO A 102 -8.36 9.18 6.87
N ALA A 103 -7.84 8.57 7.93
CA ALA A 103 -8.56 7.95 9.04
C ALA A 103 -9.62 6.89 8.62
N LYS A 104 -9.20 5.83 7.91
CA LYS A 104 -10.04 4.63 7.75
C LYS A 104 -10.02 3.86 9.07
N LYS A 105 -11.19 3.56 9.65
CA LYS A 105 -11.27 2.64 10.80
C LYS A 105 -11.04 1.21 10.30
N VAL A 106 -10.00 0.55 10.78
CA VAL A 106 -9.73 -0.89 10.58
C VAL A 106 -9.70 -1.53 11.96
N CYS A 107 -10.51 -2.55 12.19
CA CYS A 107 -10.64 -3.20 13.51
C CYS A 107 -10.90 -2.19 14.66
N LYS A 108 -11.76 -1.19 14.42
CA LYS A 108 -12.07 -0.08 15.36
C LYS A 108 -10.90 0.86 15.69
N LYS A 109 -9.69 0.63 15.16
CA LYS A 109 -8.53 1.53 15.28
C LYS A 109 -8.37 2.41 14.04
N LEU A 110 -7.79 3.60 14.21
CA LEU A 110 -7.52 4.51 13.10
C LEU A 110 -6.29 4.01 12.33
N ALA A 111 -6.46 3.71 11.04
CA ALA A 111 -5.38 3.29 10.14
C ALA A 111 -5.05 4.38 9.10
N GLY A 112 -4.18 4.05 8.15
CA GLY A 112 -3.76 4.97 7.09
C GLY A 112 -2.87 6.07 7.67
N SER A 113 -3.15 7.32 7.33
CA SER A 113 -2.32 8.45 7.76
C SER A 113 -2.36 8.73 9.27
N ALA A 114 -3.26 8.09 10.02
CA ALA A 114 -3.23 8.12 11.48
C ALA A 114 -2.00 7.41 12.06
N LEU A 115 -1.49 6.38 11.37
CA LEU A 115 -0.28 5.66 11.77
C LEU A 115 0.95 6.57 11.79
N MET A 116 0.98 7.60 10.94
CA MET A 116 2.10 8.52 10.85
C MET A 116 2.38 9.28 12.17
N LYS A 117 1.43 9.32 13.11
CA LYS A 117 1.66 9.93 14.43
C LYS A 117 2.54 9.10 15.37
N ASP A 118 2.70 7.81 15.07
CA ASP A 118 3.38 6.85 15.92
C ASP A 118 4.47 6.14 15.11
N THR A 119 5.67 6.71 15.15
CA THR A 119 6.81 6.20 14.37
C THR A 119 7.32 4.85 14.88
N HIS A 120 7.07 4.52 16.15
CA HIS A 120 7.33 3.18 16.68
C HIS A 120 6.40 2.15 16.06
N LEU A 121 5.11 2.45 15.94
CA LEU A 121 4.15 1.59 15.27
C LEU A 121 4.44 1.47 13.76
N VAL A 122 4.81 2.58 13.10
CA VAL A 122 5.25 2.56 11.70
C VAL A 122 6.42 1.58 11.54
N ARG A 123 7.47 1.71 12.36
CA ARG A 123 8.63 0.81 12.34
C ARG A 123 8.19 -0.64 12.54
N ALA A 124 7.39 -0.93 13.56
CA ALA A 124 6.93 -2.28 13.84
C ALA A 124 6.14 -2.91 12.67
N ILE A 125 5.25 -2.16 12.03
CA ILE A 125 4.48 -2.63 10.86
C ILE A 125 5.40 -2.89 9.67
N LEU A 126 6.29 -1.95 9.34
CA LEU A 126 7.19 -2.08 8.20
C LEU A 126 8.14 -3.27 8.39
N THR A 127 8.76 -3.40 9.56
CA THR A 127 9.62 -4.55 9.91
C THR A 127 8.87 -5.87 9.73
N ALA A 128 7.67 -5.98 10.30
CA ALA A 128 6.90 -7.22 10.24
C ALA A 128 6.48 -7.58 8.80
N VAL A 129 6.10 -6.59 7.98
CA VAL A 129 5.67 -6.84 6.60
C VAL A 129 6.85 -7.18 5.70
N VAL A 130 7.93 -6.40 5.74
CA VAL A 130 9.13 -6.65 4.91
C VAL A 130 9.73 -8.03 5.22
N ALA A 131 9.81 -8.42 6.50
CA ALA A 131 10.34 -9.73 6.88
C ALA A 131 9.39 -10.91 6.53
N SER A 132 8.16 -10.64 6.09
CA SER A 132 7.14 -11.67 5.90
C SER A 132 6.98 -12.18 4.47
N VAL A 133 7.55 -11.48 3.48
CA VAL A 133 7.38 -11.77 2.05
C VAL A 133 8.67 -11.50 1.28
N ASP A 134 8.92 -12.29 0.24
CA ASP A 134 10.10 -12.12 -0.62
C ASP A 134 9.87 -11.13 -1.78
N VAL A 135 8.62 -10.71 -2.00
CA VAL A 135 8.28 -9.71 -3.01
C VAL A 135 8.60 -8.28 -2.54
N PRO A 136 8.80 -7.31 -3.44
CA PRO A 136 9.01 -5.93 -3.04
C PRO A 136 7.86 -5.37 -2.21
N VAL A 137 8.22 -4.74 -1.10
CA VAL A 137 7.30 -3.96 -0.26
C VAL A 137 7.50 -2.47 -0.56
N THR A 138 6.40 -1.78 -0.77
CA THR A 138 6.34 -0.34 -1.05
C THR A 138 5.45 0.36 -0.02
N LEU A 139 5.61 1.67 0.10
CA LEU A 139 4.88 2.47 1.09
C LEU A 139 4.23 3.68 0.44
N LYS A 140 2.97 3.95 0.79
CA LYS A 140 2.26 5.17 0.39
C LYS A 140 1.87 6.01 1.61
N ILE A 141 2.42 7.22 1.69
CA ILE A 141 2.21 8.16 2.81
C ILE A 141 1.61 9.50 2.37
N ARG A 142 1.37 10.36 3.36
CA ARG A 142 1.12 11.81 3.21
C ARG A 142 2.35 12.61 3.66
N THR A 143 2.29 13.93 3.65
CA THR A 143 3.39 14.77 4.20
C THR A 143 3.45 14.77 5.73
N GLY A 144 2.39 14.30 6.39
CA GLY A 144 2.25 14.30 7.85
C GLY A 144 0.79 14.21 8.30
N TRP A 145 0.56 14.29 9.61
CA TRP A 145 -0.79 14.29 10.19
C TRP A 145 -1.50 15.63 9.99
N ASP A 146 -0.85 16.73 10.32
CA ASP A 146 -1.33 18.10 10.12
C ASP A 146 -0.16 19.02 9.75
N LEU A 147 -0.42 20.33 9.68
CA LEU A 147 0.60 21.30 9.24
C LEU A 147 1.74 21.46 10.25
N GLU A 148 1.48 21.20 11.53
CA GLU A 148 2.46 21.28 12.62
C GLU A 148 3.24 19.96 12.77
N SER A 149 2.63 18.84 12.38
CA SER A 149 3.19 17.49 12.44
C SER A 149 3.50 16.95 11.04
N ARG A 150 4.54 17.51 10.40
CA ARG A 150 5.07 17.05 9.11
C ARG A 150 6.31 16.17 9.30
N ASN A 151 6.10 14.85 9.34
CA ASN A 151 7.17 13.87 9.58
C ASN A 151 7.39 12.89 8.41
N ALA A 152 6.99 13.25 7.18
CA ALA A 152 7.21 12.38 6.02
C ALA A 152 8.67 12.04 5.76
N VAL A 153 9.61 12.95 6.04
CA VAL A 153 11.06 12.69 5.89
C VAL A 153 11.55 11.67 6.91
N GLU A 154 11.08 11.75 8.16
CA GLU A 154 11.39 10.77 9.20
C GLU A 154 10.87 9.39 8.81
N ILE A 155 9.61 9.30 8.37
CA ILE A 155 9.01 8.04 7.92
C ILE A 155 9.71 7.49 6.68
N ALA A 156 10.15 8.36 5.76
CA ALA A 156 10.92 7.94 4.58
C ALA A 156 12.24 7.26 4.96
N LYS A 157 12.99 7.83 5.93
CA LYS A 157 14.22 7.22 6.44
C LYS A 157 13.96 5.88 7.12
N ILE A 158 12.92 5.81 7.96
CA ILE A 158 12.51 4.53 8.59
C ILE A 158 12.19 3.47 7.51
N ALA A 159 11.47 3.87 6.46
CA ALA A 159 11.11 2.95 5.39
C ALA A 159 12.34 2.46 4.61
N GLU A 160 13.26 3.36 4.26
CA GLU A 160 14.52 3.05 3.60
C GLU A 160 15.39 2.08 4.44
N ASP A 161 15.60 2.39 5.73
CA ASP A 161 16.36 1.56 6.67
C ASP A 161 15.81 0.13 6.78
N LEU A 162 14.50 -0.03 6.59
CA LEU A 162 13.81 -1.31 6.72
C LEU A 162 13.63 -2.05 5.39
N GLY A 163 14.17 -1.53 4.29
CA GLY A 163 14.13 -2.20 2.99
C GLY A 163 12.86 -2.00 2.18
N VAL A 164 12.07 -0.95 2.46
CA VAL A 164 10.97 -0.53 1.57
C VAL A 164 11.56 -0.04 0.25
N GLN A 165 11.09 -0.60 -0.86
CA GLN A 165 11.73 -0.44 -2.17
C GLN A 165 11.21 0.74 -2.99
N SER A 166 10.11 1.37 -2.57
CA SER A 166 9.57 2.59 -3.17
C SER A 166 8.64 3.31 -2.20
N LEU A 167 8.66 4.64 -2.26
CA LEU A 167 7.84 5.53 -1.44
C LEU A 167 7.01 6.46 -2.32
N ALA A 168 5.69 6.40 -2.18
CA ALA A 168 4.76 7.34 -2.80
C ALA A 168 4.26 8.36 -1.76
N VAL A 169 4.44 9.65 -2.03
CA VAL A 169 4.00 10.74 -1.12
C VAL A 169 2.85 11.51 -1.75
N HIS A 170 1.69 11.50 -1.11
CA HIS A 170 0.66 12.49 -1.40
C HIS A 170 1.07 13.82 -0.73
N GLY A 171 1.32 14.86 -1.54
CA GLY A 171 1.81 16.19 -1.13
C GLY A 171 0.88 17.04 -0.24
N ARG A 172 0.03 16.41 0.57
CA ARG A 172 -0.86 17.05 1.55
C ARG A 172 -0.76 16.32 2.88
N THR A 173 -0.98 17.03 3.99
CA THR A 173 -1.14 16.42 5.31
C THR A 173 -2.48 15.69 5.39
N ARG A 174 -2.73 14.91 6.45
CA ARG A 174 -4.05 14.30 6.66
C ARG A 174 -5.12 15.37 6.88
N ALA A 175 -4.80 16.47 7.58
CA ALA A 175 -5.75 17.52 7.94
C ALA A 175 -6.19 18.41 6.76
N CYS A 176 -5.41 18.47 5.67
CA CYS A 176 -5.80 19.16 4.45
C CYS A 176 -7.08 18.55 3.86
N ARG A 177 -8.05 19.41 3.51
CA ARG A 177 -9.25 19.04 2.75
C ARG A 177 -8.93 18.92 1.25
#